data_AF-A0A7L3MS40-F1
#
_entry.id   AF-A0A7L3MS40-F1
#
_cell.length_a   1.000
_cell.length_b   1.000
_cell.length_c   1.000
_cell.angle_alpha   90.00
_cell.angle_beta   90.00
_cell.angle_gamma   90.00
#
_symmetry.space_group_name_H-M   'P 1'
#
loop_
_entity.id
_entity.type
_entity.pdbx_description
1 polymer ?
#
loop_
_entity_poly.entity_id
_entity_poly.type
_entity_poly.pdbx_seq_one_letter_code
_entity_poly.pdbx_strand_id
1 'polypeptide(L)'
;GAFDLQPEDVHLVTFCVTELNDREEQDIHFPIIYGIAVNVKTAEIFPATFPEKGPDEDLRSAHVLTGAPLTNIYDAKTEQLRIGPYFWGPFPHVDFWLEQDDAQILQNLSTSPLAEPPHFVSHIRSTLTFLKEHPFPSRSLFPDRKPRIYKKNEEGLWEQVCSDKI
;
A
#
# COMPACT_ATOMS: atom_id res chain seq x y z
N GLY A 1 6.13 25.24 -0.95
CA GLY A 1 5.76 23.81 -1.11
C GLY A 1 4.27 23.63 -0.85
N ALA A 2 3.66 22.47 -1.10
CA ALA A 2 2.19 22.32 -0.99
C ALA A 2 1.61 22.70 0.39
N PHE A 3 2.31 22.39 1.49
CA PHE A 3 1.90 22.73 2.86
C PHE A 3 2.10 24.21 3.23
N ASP A 4 3.13 24.84 2.69
CA ASP A 4 3.47 26.26 2.92
C ASP A 4 2.47 27.22 2.25
N LEU A 5 1.66 26.72 1.31
CA LEU A 5 0.61 27.46 0.63
C LEU A 5 -0.77 27.32 1.29
N GLN A 6 -0.89 26.55 2.38
CA GLN A 6 -2.15 26.40 3.07
C GLN A 6 -2.52 27.71 3.81
N PRO A 7 -3.80 28.07 3.86
CA PRO A 7 -4.24 29.26 4.60
C PRO A 7 -4.20 29.05 6.12
N GLU A 8 -4.21 27.81 6.60
CA GLU A 8 -4.06 27.47 8.01
C GLU A 8 -2.58 27.44 8.45
N ASP A 9 -2.34 27.74 9.73
CA ASP A 9 -1.02 27.57 10.33
C ASP A 9 -0.67 26.08 10.47
N VAL A 10 0.30 25.62 9.67
CA VAL A 10 0.82 24.24 9.71
C VAL A 10 2.20 24.25 10.37
N HIS A 11 2.28 23.67 11.57
CA HIS A 11 3.54 23.57 12.32
C HIS A 11 4.32 22.32 11.94
N LEU A 12 5.56 22.49 11.46
CA LEU A 12 6.49 21.39 11.23
C LEU A 12 7.04 20.88 12.58
N VAL A 13 6.63 19.68 12.98
CA VAL A 13 7.06 19.05 14.25
C VAL A 13 8.15 17.99 14.05
N THR A 14 8.11 17.26 12.93
CA THR A 14 9.08 16.20 12.63
C THR A 14 9.51 16.30 11.17
N PHE A 15 10.82 16.32 10.95
CA PHE A 15 11.42 16.39 9.62
C PHE A 15 12.65 15.45 9.56
N CYS A 16 12.41 14.21 9.11
CA CYS A 16 13.44 13.17 8.92
C CYS A 16 13.17 12.50 7.57
N VAL A 17 13.57 13.20 6.51
CA VAL A 17 13.41 12.79 5.11
C VAL A 17 14.73 13.01 4.38
N THR A 18 14.85 12.43 3.18
CA THR A 18 16.01 12.61 2.29
C THR A 18 17.35 12.44 3.02
N GLU A 19 18.24 13.42 3.00
CA GLU A 19 19.56 13.36 3.64
C GLU A 19 19.52 13.13 5.15
N LEU A 20 18.42 13.52 5.83
CA LEU A 20 18.25 13.29 7.27
C LEU A 20 17.79 11.86 7.58
N ASN A 21 17.38 11.11 6.56
CA ASN A 21 17.00 9.70 6.66
C ASN A 21 17.97 8.81 5.87
N ASP A 22 19.17 9.28 5.54
CA ASP A 22 20.13 8.54 4.70
C ASP A 22 21.21 7.84 5.53
N ARG A 23 21.57 6.62 5.11
CA ARG A 23 22.79 5.93 5.54
C ARG A 23 23.50 5.34 4.33
N GLU A 24 24.82 5.28 4.40
CA GLU A 24 25.65 4.73 3.33
C GLU A 24 26.30 3.42 3.80
N GLU A 25 26.19 2.38 2.97
CA GLU A 25 26.88 1.11 3.15
C GLU A 25 27.53 0.71 1.82
N GLN A 26 28.87 0.63 1.78
CA GLN A 26 29.62 0.26 0.57
C GLN A 26 29.28 1.13 -0.67
N ASP A 27 29.29 2.45 -0.51
CA ASP A 27 28.92 3.44 -1.56
C ASP A 27 27.46 3.33 -2.05
N ILE A 28 26.59 2.59 -1.34
CA ILE A 28 25.15 2.51 -1.62
C ILE A 28 24.38 3.22 -0.52
N HIS A 29 23.46 4.10 -0.93
CA HIS A 29 22.59 4.87 -0.05
C HIS A 29 21.28 4.15 0.24
N PHE A 30 20.89 4.11 1.51
CA PHE A 30 19.67 3.47 2.00
C PHE A 30 18.94 4.40 2.96
N PRO A 31 17.61 4.32 3.03
CA PRO A 31 16.90 4.98 4.12
C PRO A 31 17.20 4.32 5.47
N ILE A 32 17.32 5.12 6.53
CA ILE A 32 17.44 4.65 7.91
C ILE A 32 16.09 4.12 8.41
N ILE A 33 15.03 4.91 8.20
CA ILE A 33 13.65 4.62 8.61
C ILE A 33 12.82 4.28 7.37
N TYR A 34 12.32 3.04 7.31
CA TYR A 34 11.41 2.54 6.26
C TYR A 34 9.93 2.60 6.64
N GLY A 35 9.63 2.69 7.94
CA GLY A 35 8.26 2.61 8.44
C GLY A 35 8.13 3.29 9.80
N ILE A 36 6.97 3.90 10.02
CA ILE A 36 6.61 4.57 11.27
C ILE A 36 5.20 4.14 11.70
N ALA A 37 4.96 4.16 13.00
CA ALA A 37 3.64 4.08 13.59
C ALA A 37 3.31 5.38 14.32
N VAL A 38 2.02 5.68 14.42
CA VAL A 38 1.50 6.80 15.23
C VAL A 38 0.48 6.25 16.20
N ASN A 39 0.70 6.48 17.49
CA ASN A 39 -0.28 6.17 18.51
C ASN A 39 -1.35 7.27 18.54
N VAL A 40 -2.54 6.97 18.02
CA VAL A 40 -3.64 7.94 17.90
C VAL A 40 -4.14 8.51 19.25
N LYS A 41 -3.86 7.83 20.38
CA LYS A 41 -4.26 8.31 21.72
C LYS A 41 -3.24 9.24 22.33
N THR A 42 -1.95 9.00 22.12
CA THR A 42 -0.85 9.74 22.75
C THR A 42 -0.15 10.71 21.80
N ALA A 43 -0.44 10.63 20.51
CA ALA A 43 0.25 11.32 19.41
C ALA A 43 1.75 10.97 19.27
N GLU A 44 2.22 9.91 19.93
CA GLU A 44 3.61 9.45 19.82
C GLU A 44 3.88 8.86 18.42
N ILE A 45 4.99 9.27 17.81
CA ILE A 45 5.50 8.79 16.52
C ILE A 45 6.78 8.01 16.78
N PHE A 46 6.87 6.77 16.27
CA PHE A 46 8.03 5.91 16.46
C PHE A 46 8.31 5.01 15.25
N PRO A 47 9.57 4.61 15.00
CA PRO A 47 9.91 3.64 13.96
C PRO A 47 9.22 2.29 14.18
N ALA A 48 8.68 1.69 13.12
CA ALA A 48 7.94 0.43 13.23
C ALA A 48 8.02 -0.41 11.94
N THR A 49 7.86 -1.73 12.09
CA THR A 49 7.72 -2.68 11.00
C THR A 49 6.40 -3.44 11.16
N PHE A 50 5.76 -3.76 10.03
CA PHE A 50 4.43 -4.37 10.00
C PHE A 50 4.46 -5.64 9.15
N PRO A 51 4.59 -6.82 9.78
CA PRO A 51 4.49 -8.10 9.08
C PRO A 51 3.10 -8.34 8.51
N GLU A 52 2.06 -7.89 9.22
CA GLU A 52 0.66 -8.03 8.82
C GLU A 52 0.13 -6.70 8.26
N LYS A 53 -0.09 -6.63 6.94
CA LYS A 53 -0.53 -5.39 6.25
C LYS A 53 -1.94 -5.50 5.63
N GLY A 54 -2.61 -6.62 5.88
CA GLY A 54 -3.96 -6.90 5.41
C GLY A 54 -5.05 -6.04 6.06
N PRO A 55 -6.32 -6.24 5.68
CA PRO A 55 -6.81 -7.21 4.69
C PRO A 55 -6.57 -6.76 3.25
N ASP A 56 -6.80 -7.68 2.30
CA ASP A 56 -6.82 -7.42 0.85
C ASP A 56 -5.53 -6.72 0.35
N GLU A 57 -4.37 -7.17 0.84
CA GLU A 57 -3.07 -6.56 0.53
C GLU A 57 -2.78 -6.55 -0.97
N ASP A 58 -2.85 -7.69 -1.65
CA ASP A 58 -2.58 -7.77 -3.10
C ASP A 58 -3.59 -6.98 -3.92
N LEU A 59 -4.85 -6.95 -3.52
CA LEU A 59 -5.91 -6.14 -4.16
C LEU A 59 -5.59 -4.65 -4.08
N ARG A 60 -5.16 -4.17 -2.91
CA ARG A 60 -4.77 -2.78 -2.69
C ARG A 60 -3.45 -2.45 -3.43
N SER A 61 -2.47 -3.34 -3.40
CA SER A 61 -1.21 -3.17 -4.15
C SER A 61 -1.45 -3.14 -5.65
N ALA A 62 -2.31 -4.01 -6.18
CA ALA A 62 -2.71 -4.02 -7.59
C ALA A 62 -3.41 -2.73 -8.01
N HIS A 63 -4.27 -2.18 -7.14
CA HIS A 63 -4.90 -0.88 -7.38
C HIS A 63 -3.86 0.23 -7.54
N VAL A 64 -2.86 0.29 -6.65
CA VAL A 64 -1.79 1.29 -6.74
C VAL A 64 -0.91 1.06 -7.98
N LEU A 65 -0.48 -0.18 -8.24
CA LEU A 65 0.39 -0.52 -9.36
C LEU A 65 -0.27 -0.24 -10.72
N THR A 66 -1.60 -0.25 -10.80
CA THR A 66 -2.35 0.15 -12.01
C THR A 66 -2.53 1.66 -12.16
N GLY A 67 -1.88 2.47 -11.31
CA GLY A 67 -1.85 3.93 -11.43
C GLY A 67 -3.01 4.64 -10.73
N ALA A 68 -3.61 4.03 -9.70
CA ALA A 68 -4.70 4.65 -8.97
C ALA A 68 -4.27 5.93 -8.23
N PRO A 69 -5.18 6.92 -8.11
CA PRO A 69 -4.94 8.09 -7.28
C PRO A 69 -4.99 7.75 -5.79
N LEU A 70 -4.44 8.64 -4.96
CA LEU A 70 -4.55 8.57 -3.50
C LEU A 70 -6.02 8.49 -3.07
N THR A 71 -6.35 7.51 -2.23
CA THR A 71 -7.72 7.19 -1.82
C THR A 71 -7.81 7.06 -0.30
N ASN A 72 -8.85 7.65 0.31
CA ASN A 72 -9.17 7.43 1.72
C ASN A 72 -9.88 6.07 1.88
N ILE A 73 -9.31 5.19 2.69
CA ILE A 73 -9.80 3.82 2.90
C ILE A 73 -10.51 3.61 4.24
N TYR A 74 -10.49 4.55 5.18
CA TYR A 74 -11.04 4.34 6.52
C TYR A 74 -12.09 5.41 6.88
N ASP A 75 -13.26 4.94 7.29
CA ASP A 75 -14.33 5.77 7.85
C ASP A 75 -14.29 5.67 9.37
N ALA A 76 -13.71 6.68 10.01
CA ALA A 76 -13.59 6.74 11.47
C ALA A 76 -14.95 6.89 12.19
N LYS A 77 -16.00 7.38 11.52
CA LYS A 77 -17.33 7.53 12.16
C LYS A 77 -18.03 6.20 12.32
N THR A 78 -17.85 5.31 11.35
CA THR A 78 -18.48 3.98 11.34
C THR A 78 -17.51 2.86 11.73
N GLU A 79 -16.24 3.22 11.97
CA GLU A 79 -15.12 2.35 12.29
C GLU A 79 -14.91 1.25 11.23
N GLN A 80 -15.05 1.64 9.96
CA GLN A 80 -15.00 0.72 8.82
C GLN A 80 -13.82 1.00 7.91
N LEU A 81 -13.09 -0.07 7.57
CA LEU A 81 -12.20 -0.07 6.42
C LEU A 81 -13.01 -0.41 5.17
N ARG A 82 -12.91 0.43 4.13
CA ARG A 82 -13.63 0.29 2.86
C ARG A 82 -12.65 0.15 1.71
N ILE A 83 -12.65 -1.02 1.09
CA ILE A 83 -11.74 -1.37 0.00
C ILE A 83 -12.54 -1.48 -1.29
N GLY A 84 -12.20 -0.65 -2.28
CA GLY A 84 -12.89 -0.60 -3.55
C GLY A 84 -14.20 0.19 -3.53
N PRO A 85 -15.10 -0.07 -4.50
CA PRO A 85 -14.86 -0.91 -5.67
C PRO A 85 -13.72 -0.34 -6.52
N TYR A 86 -12.83 -1.21 -7.02
CA TYR A 86 -11.73 -0.80 -7.89
C TYR A 86 -12.00 -1.15 -9.34
N PHE A 87 -11.38 -0.37 -10.24
CA PHE A 87 -11.54 -0.50 -11.68
C PHE A 87 -10.16 -0.38 -12.33
N TRP A 88 -9.78 -1.41 -13.07
CA TRP A 88 -8.64 -1.39 -13.98
C TRP A 88 -8.92 -2.34 -15.16
N GLY A 89 -8.08 -2.25 -16.18
CA GLY A 89 -8.00 -3.22 -17.28
C GLY A 89 -6.75 -4.11 -17.12
N PRO A 90 -6.53 -5.06 -18.06
CA PRO A 90 -5.40 -5.98 -18.00
C PRO A 90 -4.07 -5.23 -17.85
N PHE A 91 -3.23 -5.68 -16.92
CA PHE A 91 -1.91 -5.11 -16.73
C PHE A 91 -1.02 -5.43 -17.95
N PRO A 92 -0.36 -4.43 -18.57
CA PRO A 92 0.46 -4.66 -19.76
C PRO A 92 1.57 -5.68 -19.51
N HIS A 93 1.66 -6.69 -20.38
CA HIS A 93 2.75 -7.68 -20.37
C HIS A 93 2.93 -8.41 -19.03
N VAL A 94 1.86 -8.66 -18.28
CA VAL A 94 1.93 -9.27 -16.93
C VAL A 94 2.65 -10.64 -16.93
N ASP A 95 2.42 -11.48 -17.95
CA ASP A 95 3.10 -12.77 -18.09
C ASP A 95 4.61 -12.60 -18.27
N PHE A 96 5.02 -11.67 -19.14
CA PHE A 96 6.43 -11.36 -19.37
C PHE A 96 7.11 -10.92 -18.07
N TRP A 97 6.48 -10.05 -17.29
CA TRP A 97 7.05 -9.57 -16.02
C TRP A 97 7.17 -10.69 -14.98
N LEU A 98 6.20 -11.59 -14.90
CA LEU A 98 6.25 -12.75 -14.00
C LEU A 98 7.38 -13.73 -14.34
N GLU A 99 7.78 -13.81 -15.60
CA GLU A 99 8.89 -14.65 -16.08
C GLU A 99 10.28 -14.04 -15.87
N GLN A 100 10.38 -12.75 -15.55
CA GLN A 100 11.67 -12.09 -15.33
C GLN A 100 12.35 -12.56 -14.04
N ASP A 101 13.67 -12.47 -14.00
CA ASP A 101 14.44 -12.67 -12.77
C ASP A 101 14.27 -11.50 -11.79
N ASP A 102 14.74 -11.70 -10.56
CA ASP A 102 14.58 -10.72 -9.48
C ASP A 102 15.33 -9.40 -9.77
N ALA A 103 16.46 -9.47 -10.48
CA ALA A 103 17.24 -8.29 -10.83
C ALA A 103 16.51 -7.42 -11.87
N GLN A 104 15.86 -8.04 -12.86
CA GLN A 104 15.02 -7.33 -13.83
C GLN A 104 13.78 -6.73 -13.16
N ILE A 105 13.15 -7.41 -12.21
CA ILE A 105 12.02 -6.85 -11.46
C ILE A 105 12.47 -5.63 -10.65
N LEU A 106 13.56 -5.73 -9.89
CA LEU A 106 14.11 -4.59 -9.15
C LEU A 106 14.43 -3.45 -10.11
N GLN A 107 15.20 -3.70 -11.16
CA GLN A 107 15.69 -2.65 -12.05
C GLN A 107 14.58 -1.90 -12.80
N ASN A 108 13.45 -2.55 -13.11
CA ASN A 108 12.41 -1.98 -13.96
C ASN A 108 11.12 -1.62 -13.20
N LEU A 109 10.86 -2.21 -12.04
CA LEU A 109 9.62 -2.01 -11.27
C LEU A 109 9.86 -1.34 -9.90
N SER A 110 11.10 -1.12 -9.48
CA SER A 110 11.46 -0.29 -8.32
C SER A 110 11.92 1.11 -8.75
N THR A 111 11.70 2.10 -7.89
CA THR A 111 12.30 3.44 -8.02
C THR A 111 13.74 3.52 -7.50
N SER A 112 14.18 2.54 -6.71
CA SER A 112 15.48 2.49 -6.05
C SER A 112 15.99 1.04 -5.91
N PRO A 113 16.43 0.40 -7.01
CA PRO A 113 16.67 -1.04 -7.09
C PRO A 113 17.64 -1.62 -6.04
N LEU A 114 18.60 -0.82 -5.58
CA LEU A 114 19.60 -1.24 -4.59
C LEU A 114 19.15 -1.01 -3.14
N ALA A 115 18.09 -0.24 -2.92
CA ALA A 115 17.64 0.20 -1.58
C ALA A 115 16.27 -0.37 -1.20
N GLU A 116 15.70 -1.27 -2.00
CA GLU A 116 14.43 -1.91 -1.67
C GLU A 116 14.58 -2.92 -0.51
N PRO A 117 13.54 -3.09 0.31
CA PRO A 117 13.52 -4.14 1.32
C PRO A 117 13.68 -5.55 0.71
N PRO A 118 14.20 -6.54 1.46
CA PRO A 118 14.43 -7.90 0.95
C PRO A 118 13.18 -8.62 0.40
N HIS A 119 11.98 -8.17 0.76
CA HIS A 119 10.71 -8.76 0.36
C HIS A 119 10.03 -8.02 -0.81
N PHE A 120 10.69 -7.03 -1.41
CA PHE A 120 10.12 -6.23 -2.50
C PHE A 120 9.71 -7.09 -3.69
N VAL A 121 10.62 -7.93 -4.18
CA VAL A 121 10.37 -8.73 -5.39
C VAL A 121 9.25 -9.73 -5.18
N SER A 122 9.21 -10.42 -4.04
CA SER A 122 8.13 -11.35 -3.73
C SER A 122 6.77 -10.65 -3.63
N HIS A 123 6.72 -9.43 -3.05
CA HIS A 123 5.51 -8.62 -3.01
C HIS A 123 5.04 -8.18 -4.41
N ILE A 124 5.95 -7.73 -5.27
CA ILE A 124 5.63 -7.39 -6.67
C ILE A 124 5.13 -8.61 -7.44
N ARG A 125 5.74 -9.78 -7.28
CA ARG A 125 5.28 -11.03 -7.92
C ARG A 125 3.87 -11.44 -7.47
N SER A 126 3.56 -11.29 -6.18
CA SER A 126 2.20 -11.52 -5.65
C SER A 126 1.19 -10.56 -6.30
N THR A 127 1.55 -9.27 -6.36
CA THR A 127 0.72 -8.24 -6.99
C THR A 127 0.49 -8.48 -8.49
N LEU A 128 1.53 -8.85 -9.25
CA LEU A 128 1.42 -9.19 -10.67
C LEU A 128 0.58 -10.45 -10.89
N THR A 129 0.74 -11.47 -10.04
CA THR A 129 -0.12 -12.67 -10.07
C THR A 129 -1.58 -12.30 -9.87
N PHE A 130 -1.87 -11.45 -8.88
CA PHE A 130 -3.23 -10.96 -8.62
C PHE A 130 -3.81 -10.20 -9.83
N LEU A 131 -3.02 -9.35 -10.48
CA LEU A 131 -3.43 -8.64 -11.70
C LEU A 131 -3.72 -9.56 -12.87
N LYS A 132 -2.94 -10.65 -13.02
CA LYS A 132 -3.16 -11.68 -14.03
C LYS A 132 -4.46 -12.46 -13.77
N GLU A 133 -4.75 -12.79 -12.53
CA GLU A 133 -5.98 -13.52 -12.13
C GLU A 133 -7.23 -12.63 -12.19
N HIS A 134 -7.08 -11.32 -11.99
CA HIS A 134 -8.17 -10.36 -11.94
C HIS A 134 -7.95 -9.16 -12.88
N PRO A 135 -7.94 -9.38 -14.22
CA PRO A 135 -7.72 -8.31 -15.19
C PRO A 135 -8.87 -7.29 -15.26
N PHE A 136 -10.04 -7.64 -14.72
CA PHE A 136 -11.25 -6.79 -14.64
C PHE A 136 -11.95 -6.96 -13.27
N PRO A 137 -11.43 -6.35 -12.19
CA PRO A 137 -11.91 -6.58 -10.82
C PRO A 137 -13.36 -6.15 -10.61
N SER A 138 -13.85 -5.19 -11.40
CA SER A 138 -15.24 -4.76 -11.41
C SER A 138 -16.22 -5.86 -11.82
N ARG A 139 -15.75 -6.92 -12.48
CA ARG A 139 -16.55 -8.09 -12.85
C ARG A 139 -16.33 -9.27 -11.91
N SER A 140 -15.09 -9.51 -11.50
CA SER A 140 -14.73 -10.69 -10.69
C SER A 140 -14.81 -10.45 -9.18
N LEU A 141 -14.42 -9.27 -8.69
CA LEU A 141 -14.27 -8.97 -7.26
C LEU A 141 -15.36 -8.02 -6.72
N PHE A 142 -15.90 -7.15 -7.57
CA PHE A 142 -16.91 -6.15 -7.22
C PHE A 142 -18.10 -6.15 -8.19
N PRO A 143 -18.77 -7.31 -8.43
CA PRO A 143 -19.82 -7.42 -9.45
C PRO A 143 -21.04 -6.52 -9.18
N ASP A 144 -21.30 -6.19 -7.91
CA ASP A 144 -22.36 -5.28 -7.46
C ASP A 144 -21.89 -3.82 -7.31
N ARG A 145 -20.62 -3.54 -7.66
CA ARG A 145 -19.96 -2.23 -7.53
C ARG A 145 -19.99 -1.69 -6.11
N LYS A 146 -19.97 -2.56 -5.10
CA LYS A 146 -19.86 -2.15 -3.70
C LYS A 146 -18.44 -2.38 -3.19
N PRO A 147 -17.97 -1.57 -2.22
CA PRO A 147 -16.71 -1.84 -1.53
C PRO A 147 -16.82 -3.12 -0.70
N ARG A 148 -15.69 -3.76 -0.44
CA ARG A 148 -15.55 -4.69 0.68
C ARG A 148 -15.42 -3.88 1.96
N ILE A 149 -16.19 -4.25 2.98
CA ILE A 149 -16.22 -3.55 4.26
C ILE A 149 -15.61 -4.47 5.32
N TYR A 150 -14.67 -3.94 6.10
CA TYR A 150 -14.06 -4.65 7.22
C TYR A 150 -14.22 -3.85 8.51
N LYS A 151 -14.35 -4.57 9.63
CA LYS A 151 -14.37 -4.01 10.99
C LYS A 151 -13.41 -4.78 11.89
N LYS A 152 -13.04 -4.18 13.02
CA LYS A 152 -12.28 -4.88 14.05
C LYS A 152 -13.21 -5.78 14.86
N ASN A 153 -12.82 -7.03 15.06
CA ASN A 153 -13.48 -7.95 16.01
C ASN A 153 -13.03 -7.63 17.45
N GLU A 154 -13.53 -8.40 18.43
CA GLU A 154 -13.19 -8.22 19.85
C GLU A 154 -11.70 -8.43 20.16
N GLU A 155 -10.99 -9.17 19.31
CA GLU A 155 -9.54 -9.43 19.42
C GLU A 155 -8.69 -8.35 18.72
N GLY A 156 -9.32 -7.38 18.07
CA GLY A 156 -8.64 -6.33 17.31
C GLY A 156 -8.14 -6.78 15.93
N LEU A 157 -8.61 -7.92 15.40
CA LEU A 157 -8.33 -8.40 14.05
C LEU A 157 -9.36 -7.86 13.05
N TRP A 158 -8.97 -7.73 11.78
CA TRP A 158 -9.90 -7.31 10.72
C TRP A 158 -10.79 -8.47 10.28
N GLU A 159 -12.10 -8.25 10.30
CA GLU A 159 -13.11 -9.20 9.85
C GLU A 159 -14.00 -8.56 8.77
N GLN A 160 -14.29 -9.32 7.70
CA GLN A 160 -15.13 -8.83 6.63
C GLN A 160 -16.59 -8.81 7.07
N VAL A 161 -17.26 -7.67 6.90
CA VAL A 161 -18.69 -7.55 7.15
C VAL A 161 -19.42 -8.17 5.96
N CYS A 162 -19.90 -9.41 6.13
CA CYS A 162 -20.80 -10.03 5.16
C CYS A 162 -22.06 -9.17 5.03
N SER A 163 -22.36 -8.73 3.80
CA SER A 163 -23.70 -8.22 3.52
C SER A 163 -24.62 -9.44 3.49
N ASP A 164 -25.44 -9.61 4.53
CA ASP A 164 -26.54 -10.57 4.46
C ASP A 164 -27.30 -10.29 3.18
N LYS A 165 -27.39 -11.31 2.31
CA LYS A 165 -28.29 -11.29 1.17
C LYS A 165 -29.70 -11.23 1.75
N ILE A 166 -30.28 -10.04 1.81
CA ILE A 166 -31.73 -9.87 1.94
C ILE A 166 -32.36 -10.33 0.63
#